data_AF-A0A4U0UXB9-F1
#
_entry.id   AF-A0A4U0UXB9-F1
#
_cell.length_a   1.000
_cell.length_b   1.000
_cell.length_c   1.000
_cell.angle_alpha   90.00
_cell.angle_beta   90.00
_cell.angle_gamma   90.00
#
_symmetry.space_group_name_H-M   'P 1'
#
loop_
_entity.id
_entity.type
_entity.pdbx_description
1 polymer ?
#
loop_
_entity_poly.entity_id
_entity_poly.type
_entity_poly.pdbx_seq_one_letter_code
_entity_poly.pdbx_strand_id
1 'polypeptide(L)'
;MTGPMDPQANFTLVILQTELERFKFLVRSFLRARIAKIDAYPHHYLTLPETLSPLERQYLSSHQALLSNHYSTSFLSTFPTNLQKLDDTAGGISMVDKPDEDTAVFCRVLRDAGKVEIQGPSQVSEAELTRGDVWVMRWSTVREAVRRGDVELI
;
A
#
# COMPACT_ATOMS: atom_id res chain seq x y z
N MET A 1 28.23 7.00 -39.37
CA MET A 1 29.21 5.90 -39.47
C MET A 1 28.83 4.84 -38.45
N THR A 2 27.88 3.98 -38.78
CA THR A 2 27.60 2.77 -37.99
C THR A 2 28.39 1.66 -38.67
N GLY A 3 29.57 1.33 -38.13
CA GLY A 3 30.30 0.12 -38.54
C GLY A 3 29.40 -1.10 -38.38
N PRO A 4 29.68 -2.23 -39.06
CA PRO A 4 28.85 -3.42 -38.96
C PRO A 4 28.84 -3.87 -37.50
N MET A 5 27.77 -3.53 -36.77
CA MET A 5 27.61 -3.94 -35.39
C MET A 5 27.44 -5.45 -35.39
N ASP A 6 28.33 -6.13 -34.67
CA ASP A 6 28.29 -7.57 -34.47
C ASP A 6 26.86 -8.00 -34.09
N PRO A 7 26.22 -8.92 -34.84
CA PRO A 7 24.89 -9.44 -34.54
C PRO A 7 24.75 -9.93 -33.09
N GLN A 8 25.82 -10.45 -32.48
CA GLN A 8 25.82 -10.86 -31.07
C GLN A 8 25.71 -9.67 -30.10
N ALA A 9 26.35 -8.55 -30.43
CA ALA A 9 26.25 -7.32 -29.64
C ALA A 9 24.84 -6.71 -29.71
N ASN A 10 24.22 -6.74 -30.89
CA ASN A 10 22.84 -6.26 -31.07
C ASN A 10 21.84 -7.10 -30.27
N PHE A 11 21.97 -8.42 -30.31
CA PHE A 11 21.11 -9.32 -29.55
C PHE A 11 21.26 -9.11 -28.03
N THR A 12 22.51 -8.95 -27.56
CA THR A 12 22.80 -8.64 -26.15
C THR A 12 22.16 -7.33 -25.72
N LEU A 13 22.23 -6.29 -26.57
CA LEU A 13 21.64 -4.99 -26.28
C LEU A 13 20.11 -5.07 -26.18
N VAL A 14 19.45 -5.86 -27.04
CA VAL A 14 17.99 -6.08 -26.98
C VAL A 14 17.59 -6.78 -25.68
N ILE A 15 18.34 -7.79 -25.24
CA ILE A 15 18.08 -8.47 -23.96
C ILE A 15 18.20 -7.47 -22.79
N LEU A 16 19.30 -6.71 -22.75
CA LEU A 16 19.52 -5.74 -21.67
C LEU A 16 18.44 -4.65 -21.65
N GLN A 17 18.04 -4.14 -22.81
CA GLN A 17 16.97 -3.15 -22.91
C GLN A 17 15.64 -3.72 -22.43
N THR A 18 15.32 -4.97 -22.79
CA THR A 18 14.09 -5.64 -22.37
C THR A 18 14.06 -5.83 -20.85
N GLU A 19 15.14 -6.30 -20.25
CA GLU A 19 15.25 -6.48 -18.80
C GLU A 19 15.15 -5.14 -18.06
N LEU A 20 15.76 -4.10 -18.60
CA LEU A 20 15.71 -2.75 -18.03
C LEU A 20 14.27 -2.19 -18.05
N GLU A 21 13.52 -2.42 -19.12
CA GLU A 21 12.10 -2.03 -19.16
C GLU A 21 11.22 -2.86 -18.20
N ARG A 22 11.50 -4.16 -18.02
CA ARG A 22 10.81 -4.98 -17.01
C ARG A 22 11.04 -4.45 -15.59
N PHE A 23 12.27 -4.09 -15.26
CA PHE A 23 12.60 -3.49 -13.96
C PHE A 23 11.91 -2.14 -13.77
N LYS A 24 11.98 -1.25 -14.77
CA LYS A 24 11.28 0.04 -14.74
C LYS A 24 9.77 -0.14 -14.54
N PHE A 25 9.16 -1.11 -15.21
CA PHE A 25 7.74 -1.42 -15.05
C PHE A 25 7.41 -1.81 -13.61
N LEU A 26 8.17 -2.73 -13.01
CA LEU A 26 7.97 -3.18 -11.63
C LEU A 26 8.07 -2.00 -10.64
N VAL A 27 9.11 -1.19 -10.74
CA VAL A 27 9.31 -0.02 -9.87
C VAL A 27 8.17 0.99 -10.02
N ARG A 28 7.79 1.32 -11.26
CA ARG A 28 6.69 2.27 -11.51
C ARG A 28 5.34 1.73 -11.02
N SER A 29 5.08 0.44 -11.21
CA SER A 29 3.85 -0.20 -10.74
C SER A 29 3.76 -0.14 -9.21
N PHE A 30 4.84 -0.51 -8.53
CA PHE A 30 4.94 -0.44 -7.07
C PHE A 30 4.71 0.98 -6.53
N LEU A 31 5.39 1.98 -7.10
CA LEU A 31 5.24 3.38 -6.68
C LEU A 31 3.84 3.92 -6.93
N ARG A 32 3.22 3.62 -8.08
CA ARG A 32 1.83 4.02 -8.37
C ARG A 32 0.85 3.40 -7.40
N ALA A 33 1.01 2.12 -7.08
CA ALA A 33 0.16 1.45 -6.09
C ALA A 33 0.30 2.08 -4.69
N ARG A 34 1.51 2.50 -4.30
CA ARG A 34 1.72 3.22 -3.04
C ARG A 34 1.09 4.60 -3.03
N ILE A 35 1.28 5.39 -4.09
CA ILE A 35 0.65 6.71 -4.23
C ILE A 35 -0.87 6.60 -4.18
N ALA A 36 -1.47 5.63 -4.88
CA ALA A 36 -2.91 5.41 -4.85
C ALA A 36 -3.45 5.12 -3.43
N LYS A 37 -2.68 4.38 -2.60
CA LYS A 37 -3.06 4.16 -1.18
C LYS A 37 -2.94 5.45 -0.36
N ILE A 38 -1.88 6.23 -0.59
CA ILE A 38 -1.65 7.50 0.08
C ILE A 38 -2.80 8.48 -0.23
N ASP A 39 -3.22 8.56 -1.49
CA ASP A 39 -4.33 9.43 -1.92
C ASP A 39 -5.69 8.97 -1.40
N ALA A 40 -5.88 7.67 -1.22
CA ALA A 40 -7.11 7.12 -0.66
C ALA A 40 -7.25 7.40 0.85
N TYR A 41 -6.14 7.42 1.60
CA TYR A 41 -6.15 7.56 3.06
C TYR A 41 -5.13 8.60 3.57
N PRO A 42 -5.18 9.87 3.10
CA PRO A 42 -4.12 10.86 3.35
C PRO A 42 -4.00 11.20 4.83
N HIS A 43 -5.12 11.41 5.52
CA HIS A 43 -5.14 11.72 6.95
C HIS A 43 -4.61 10.56 7.82
N HIS A 44 -4.88 9.31 7.44
CA HIS A 44 -4.33 8.14 8.12
C HIS A 44 -2.79 8.10 7.99
N TYR A 45 -2.26 8.25 6.78
CA TYR A 45 -0.82 8.18 6.54
C TYR A 45 -0.04 9.38 7.12
N LEU A 46 -0.67 10.53 7.31
CA LEU A 46 -0.06 11.66 8.03
C LEU A 46 0.27 11.31 9.49
N THR A 47 -0.51 10.43 10.13
CA THR A 47 -0.26 9.97 11.51
C THR A 47 0.81 8.87 11.60
N LEU A 48 1.22 8.28 10.47
CA LEU A 48 2.13 7.13 10.39
C LEU A 48 3.39 7.45 9.55
N PRO A 49 4.20 8.46 9.96
CA PRO A 49 5.30 8.98 9.15
C PRO A 49 6.38 7.95 8.83
N GLU A 50 6.58 6.93 9.68
CA GLU A 50 7.61 5.90 9.53
C GLU A 50 7.40 5.00 8.31
N THR A 51 6.19 4.94 7.76
CA THR A 51 5.83 4.04 6.64
C THR A 51 6.06 4.65 5.25
N LEU A 52 6.38 5.94 5.20
CA LEU A 52 6.52 6.73 3.97
C LEU A 52 8.00 7.06 3.70
N SER A 53 8.40 6.97 2.43
CA SER A 53 9.67 7.52 2.00
C SER A 53 9.67 9.07 2.10
N PRO A 54 10.85 9.72 2.14
CA PRO A 54 10.93 11.18 2.22
C PRO A 54 10.18 11.89 1.08
N LEU A 55 10.28 11.35 -0.14
CA LEU A 55 9.59 11.90 -1.32
C LEU A 55 8.08 11.71 -1.25
N GLU A 56 7.60 10.56 -0.77
CA GLU A 56 6.17 10.32 -0.58
C GLU A 56 5.57 11.23 0.50
N ARG A 57 6.34 11.52 1.56
CA ARG A 57 5.93 12.47 2.59
C ARG A 57 5.82 13.89 2.04
N GLN A 58 6.79 14.30 1.22
CA GLN A 58 6.75 15.59 0.53
C GLN A 58 5.54 15.69 -0.42
N TYR A 59 5.29 14.61 -1.18
CA TYR A 59 4.12 14.51 -2.06
C TYR A 59 2.83 14.66 -1.27
N LEU A 60 2.63 13.86 -0.21
CA LEU A 60 1.44 13.89 0.64
C LEU A 60 1.19 15.27 1.25
N SER A 61 2.24 15.89 1.82
CA SER A 61 2.13 17.25 2.40
C SER A 61 1.72 18.28 1.36
N SER A 62 2.34 18.25 0.18
CA SER A 62 2.03 19.18 -0.92
C SER A 62 0.61 18.97 -1.45
N HIS A 63 0.21 17.71 -1.65
CA HIS A 63 -1.11 17.35 -2.15
C HIS A 63 -2.21 17.76 -1.15
N GLN A 64 -2.01 17.50 0.14
CA GLN A 64 -2.96 17.88 1.17
C GLN A 64 -3.10 19.41 1.31
N ALA A 65 -2.00 20.15 1.20
CA ALA A 65 -2.05 21.61 1.22
C ALA A 65 -2.86 22.18 0.04
N LEU A 66 -2.69 21.61 -1.16
CA LEU A 66 -3.46 21.98 -2.36
C LEU A 66 -4.95 21.69 -2.18
N LEU A 67 -5.31 20.49 -1.71
CA LEU A 67 -6.71 20.12 -1.48
C LEU A 67 -7.37 20.97 -0.39
N SER A 68 -6.68 21.17 0.73
CA SER A 68 -7.18 22.02 1.83
C SER A 68 -7.43 23.46 1.35
N ASN A 69 -6.51 24.04 0.59
CA ASN A 69 -6.69 25.37 0.00
C ASN A 69 -7.86 25.41 -0.99
N HIS A 70 -7.99 24.39 -1.84
CA HIS A 70 -9.10 24.28 -2.77
C HIS A 70 -10.45 24.19 -2.06
N TYR A 71 -10.59 23.34 -1.05
CA TYR A 71 -11.83 23.21 -0.27
C TYR A 71 -12.14 24.47 0.53
N SER A 72 -11.13 25.09 1.14
CA SER A 72 -11.26 26.37 1.86
C SER A 72 -11.81 27.48 0.96
N THR A 73 -11.21 27.63 -0.23
CA THR A 73 -11.62 28.65 -1.21
C THR A 73 -12.99 28.34 -1.81
N SER A 74 -13.32 27.05 -2.03
CA SER A 74 -14.54 26.66 -2.73
C SER A 74 -15.77 26.67 -1.85
N PHE A 75 -15.68 26.20 -0.59
CA PHE A 75 -16.86 26.10 0.28
C PHE A 75 -16.58 26.16 1.79
N LEU A 76 -15.45 25.63 2.32
CA LEU A 76 -15.28 25.54 3.78
C LEU A 76 -15.20 26.92 4.46
N SER A 77 -14.70 27.96 3.78
CA SER A 77 -14.67 29.32 4.33
C SER A 77 -16.06 29.87 4.67
N THR A 78 -17.12 29.33 4.07
CA THR A 78 -18.52 29.71 4.37
C THR A 78 -19.10 28.96 5.57
N PHE A 79 -18.47 27.87 6.00
CA PHE A 79 -18.95 27.05 7.10
C PHE A 79 -18.56 27.65 8.47
N PRO A 80 -19.35 27.42 9.52
CA PRO A 80 -18.95 27.72 10.90
C PRO A 80 -17.60 27.08 11.27
N THR A 81 -16.79 27.75 12.08
CA THR A 81 -15.39 27.36 12.37
C THR A 81 -15.24 25.95 12.95
N ASN A 82 -16.26 25.44 13.64
CA ASN A 82 -16.29 24.08 14.18
C ASN A 82 -16.44 22.99 13.09
N LEU A 83 -16.93 23.33 11.89
CA LEU A 83 -17.13 22.38 10.78
C LEU A 83 -16.11 22.56 9.65
N GLN A 84 -15.11 23.44 9.81
CA GLN A 84 -14.09 23.68 8.79
C GLN A 84 -12.97 22.62 8.80
N LYS A 85 -12.89 21.79 9.86
CA LYS A 85 -11.85 20.77 10.01
C LYS A 85 -12.17 19.52 9.19
N LEU A 86 -11.17 19.01 8.49
CA LEU A 86 -11.27 17.81 7.64
C LEU A 86 -10.85 16.52 8.37
N ASP A 87 -10.28 16.66 9.56
CA ASP A 87 -9.77 15.59 10.43
C ASP A 87 -10.61 15.44 11.71
N ASP A 88 -11.86 15.90 11.69
CA ASP A 88 -12.71 15.90 12.88
C ASP A 88 -13.05 14.47 13.33
N THR A 89 -12.96 14.26 14.63
CA THR A 89 -13.29 13.00 15.32
C THR A 89 -14.39 13.20 16.37
N ALA A 90 -14.95 14.41 16.45
CA ALA A 90 -16.06 14.72 17.34
C ALA A 90 -17.36 14.03 16.89
N GLY A 91 -18.22 13.66 17.85
CA GLY A 91 -19.54 13.09 17.56
C GLY A 91 -19.58 11.57 17.32
N GLY A 92 -18.50 10.84 17.64
CA GLY A 92 -18.47 9.37 17.56
C GLY A 92 -18.26 8.82 16.14
N ILE A 93 -18.06 9.69 15.15
CA ILE A 93 -17.70 9.34 13.77
C ILE A 93 -16.36 10.00 13.47
N SER A 94 -15.37 9.21 13.05
CA SER A 94 -14.07 9.69 12.63
C SER A 94 -14.13 10.05 11.15
N MET A 95 -13.90 11.33 10.80
CA MET A 95 -13.75 11.77 9.39
C MET A 95 -12.41 11.30 8.79
N VAL A 96 -11.51 10.77 9.62
CA VAL A 96 -10.27 10.13 9.15
C VAL A 96 -10.59 8.72 8.69
N ASP A 97 -10.69 8.56 7.37
CA ASP A 97 -10.77 7.25 6.72
C ASP A 97 -9.49 6.45 6.95
N LYS A 98 -9.64 5.15 7.23
CA LYS A 98 -8.54 4.22 7.45
C LYS A 98 -8.71 2.98 6.57
N PRO A 99 -7.62 2.35 6.13
CA PRO A 99 -7.69 1.06 5.46
C PRO A 99 -8.38 0.01 6.33
N ASP A 100 -9.25 -0.80 5.73
CA ASP A 100 -9.90 -1.93 6.40
C ASP A 100 -8.89 -3.06 6.63
N GLU A 101 -8.54 -3.30 7.90
CA GLU A 101 -7.62 -4.36 8.29
C GLU A 101 -8.25 -5.77 8.26
N ASP A 102 -9.58 -5.88 8.20
CA ASP A 102 -10.28 -7.18 8.19
C ASP A 102 -10.63 -7.67 6.79
N THR A 103 -10.15 -6.96 5.76
CA THR A 103 -10.27 -7.39 4.36
C THR A 103 -9.68 -8.80 4.18
N ALA A 104 -10.44 -9.68 3.51
CA ALA A 104 -9.97 -11.03 3.18
C ALA A 104 -8.91 -10.99 2.09
N VAL A 105 -7.78 -11.65 2.32
CA VAL A 105 -6.65 -11.74 1.39
C VAL A 105 -6.28 -13.20 1.14
N PHE A 106 -5.85 -13.48 -0.08
CA PHE A 106 -5.23 -14.77 -0.40
C PHE A 106 -3.75 -14.70 -0.05
N CYS A 107 -3.27 -15.75 0.61
CA CYS A 107 -1.87 -15.82 1.01
C CYS A 107 -1.30 -17.23 0.84
N ARG A 108 -0.01 -17.29 0.51
CA ARG A 108 0.75 -18.52 0.36
C ARG A 108 1.84 -18.59 1.41
N VAL A 109 1.91 -19.72 2.11
CA VAL A 109 2.91 -19.97 3.17
C VAL A 109 4.25 -20.36 2.54
N LEU A 110 5.29 -19.56 2.79
CA LEU A 110 6.63 -19.78 2.25
C LEU A 110 7.50 -20.64 3.17
N ARG A 111 7.26 -20.57 4.49
CA ARG A 111 7.96 -21.29 5.55
C ARG A 111 6.96 -21.75 6.59
N ASP A 112 7.23 -22.88 7.25
CA ASP A 112 6.38 -23.37 8.34
C ASP A 112 6.30 -22.30 9.44
N ALA A 113 5.16 -21.62 9.53
CA ALA A 113 4.99 -20.40 10.32
C ALA A 113 4.29 -20.65 11.66
N GLY A 114 4.10 -21.93 12.02
CA GLY A 114 3.40 -22.35 13.23
C GLY A 114 1.90 -22.07 13.13
N LYS A 115 1.26 -21.89 14.29
CA LYS A 115 -0.19 -21.70 14.39
C LYS A 115 -0.56 -20.23 14.36
N VAL A 116 -1.61 -19.91 13.61
CA VAL A 116 -2.22 -18.58 13.58
C VAL A 116 -3.65 -18.67 14.06
N GLU A 117 -4.03 -17.79 14.98
CA GLU A 117 -5.39 -17.70 15.48
C GLU A 117 -6.30 -17.01 14.45
N ILE A 118 -7.31 -17.73 13.98
CA ILE A 118 -8.36 -17.22 13.13
C ILE A 118 -9.56 -16.88 14.02
N GLN A 119 -9.87 -15.59 14.12
CA GLN A 119 -11.10 -15.15 14.79
C GLN A 119 -12.30 -15.31 13.85
N GLY A 120 -13.02 -16.42 14.00
CA GLY A 120 -14.31 -16.62 13.35
C GLY A 120 -15.44 -15.84 14.04
N PRO A 121 -16.66 -15.81 13.46
CA PRO A 121 -17.80 -15.08 14.02
C PRO A 121 -18.30 -15.64 15.37
N SER A 122 -17.90 -16.83 15.78
CA SER A 122 -18.35 -17.43 17.06
C SER A 122 -17.30 -18.30 17.77
N GLN A 123 -16.17 -18.63 17.11
CA GLN A 123 -15.09 -19.41 17.70
C GLN A 123 -13.74 -18.92 17.19
N VAL A 124 -12.74 -18.99 18.07
CA VAL A 124 -11.33 -18.85 17.72
C VAL A 124 -10.85 -20.23 17.29
N SER A 125 -10.43 -20.35 16.04
CA SER A 125 -9.85 -21.59 15.50
C SER A 125 -8.37 -21.36 15.24
N GLU A 126 -7.53 -22.31 15.63
CA GLU A 126 -6.11 -22.30 15.25
C GLU A 126 -5.95 -22.95 13.87
N ALA A 127 -5.31 -22.25 12.94
CA ALA A 127 -4.84 -22.84 11.69
C ALA A 127 -3.33 -23.02 11.75
N GLU A 128 -2.87 -24.22 11.44
CA GLU A 128 -1.44 -24.52 11.30
C GLU A 128 -1.00 -24.18 9.88
N LEU A 129 -0.07 -23.23 9.76
CA LEU A 129 0.45 -22.78 8.46
C LEU A 129 1.62 -23.67 8.06
N THR A 130 1.36 -24.64 7.18
CA THR A 130 2.41 -25.47 6.59
C THR A 130 2.88 -24.92 5.25
N ARG A 131 4.17 -25.10 4.95
CA ARG A 131 4.78 -24.58 3.74
C ARG A 131 4.08 -25.10 2.49
N GLY A 132 3.72 -24.17 1.61
CA GLY A 132 3.05 -24.46 0.34
C GLY A 132 1.54 -24.33 0.39
N ASP A 133 0.94 -24.25 1.57
CA ASP A 133 -0.49 -24.04 1.70
C ASP A 133 -0.92 -22.65 1.21
N VAL A 134 -2.12 -22.62 0.64
CA VAL A 134 -2.80 -21.39 0.24
C VAL A 134 -4.03 -21.21 1.11
N TRP A 135 -4.10 -20.05 1.77
CA TRP A 135 -5.17 -19.71 2.69
C TRP A 135 -5.89 -18.43 2.28
N VAL A 136 -7.14 -18.31 2.69
CA VAL A 136 -7.92 -17.07 2.67
C VAL A 136 -8.13 -16.65 4.11
N MET A 137 -7.54 -15.52 4.49
CA MET A 137 -7.57 -15.02 5.87
C MET A 137 -7.77 -13.52 5.88
N ARG A 138 -8.13 -12.95 7.04
CA ARG A 138 -8.16 -11.50 7.21
C ARG A 138 -6.74 -10.94 7.21
N TRP A 139 -6.56 -9.74 6.65
CA TRP A 139 -5.26 -9.07 6.66
C TRP A 139 -4.73 -8.86 8.09
N SER A 140 -5.59 -8.49 9.04
CA SER A 140 -5.28 -8.32 10.46
C SER A 140 -4.58 -9.53 11.07
N THR A 141 -5.02 -10.74 10.71
CA THR A 141 -4.47 -12.01 11.16
C THR A 141 -3.09 -12.32 10.54
N VAL A 142 -2.91 -12.04 9.25
CA VAL A 142 -1.69 -12.44 8.51
C VAL A 142 -0.62 -11.34 8.44
N ARG A 143 -0.95 -10.10 8.81
CA ARG A 143 -0.09 -8.91 8.67
C ARG A 143 1.33 -9.12 9.21
N GLU A 144 1.46 -9.65 10.42
CA GLU A 144 2.77 -9.84 11.05
C GLU A 144 3.55 -11.00 10.40
N ALA A 145 2.88 -12.05 9.92
CA ALA A 145 3.53 -13.13 9.18
C ALA A 145 4.06 -12.64 7.81
N VAL A 146 3.32 -11.75 7.14
CA VAL A 146 3.77 -11.09 5.91
C VAL A 146 4.97 -10.17 6.17
N ARG A 147 4.96 -9.41 7.28
CA ARG A 147 6.11 -8.55 7.66
C ARG A 147 7.39 -9.34 7.94
N ARG A 148 7.27 -10.54 8.50
CA ARG A 148 8.42 -11.45 8.71
C ARG A 148 8.90 -12.13 7.42
N GLY A 149 8.07 -12.17 6.38
CA GLY A 149 8.35 -12.87 5.14
C GLY A 149 8.08 -14.38 5.19
N ASP A 150 7.32 -14.85 6.18
CA ASP A 150 6.92 -16.25 6.30
C ASP A 150 5.78 -16.60 5.32
N VAL A 151 5.01 -15.58 4.93
CA VAL A 151 3.83 -15.66 4.07
C VAL A 151 3.89 -14.55 3.02
N GLU A 152 3.45 -14.83 1.80
CA GLU A 152 3.26 -13.83 0.75
C GLU A 152 1.79 -13.72 0.32
N LEU A 153 1.42 -12.56 -0.21
CA LEU A 153 0.09 -12.34 -0.78
C LEU A 153 0.08 -12.79 -2.25
N ILE A 154 -1.03 -13.39 -2.70
CA ILE A 154 -1.25 -13.84 -4.09
C ILE A 154 -2.49 -13.22 -4.71
#